data_AF-A0A2N9J4H2-F1
#
_entry.id   AF-A0A2N9J4H2-F1
#
_cell.length_a   1.000
_cell.length_b   1.000
_cell.length_c   1.000
_cell.angle_alpha   90.00
_cell.angle_beta   90.00
_cell.angle_gamma   90.00
#
_symmetry.space_group_name_H-M   'P 1'
#
loop_
_entity.id
_entity.type
_entity.pdbx_description
1 polymer ?
#
loop_
_entity_poly.entity_id
_entity_poly.type
_entity_poly.pdbx_seq_one_letter_code
_entity_poly.pdbx_strand_id
1 'polypeptide(L)'
;MSETVIEGYLKEFAERLAKIEEAQKKNSRTKDEERRNEEDKAKAAFERNKELETFTENFKEKMELMQKALQKTQGVDDYLVTLGDITNETAVQLPPKFSILEADRFTGVGDPKQHLRQYLNFVKIKGLNKQQVLQEFPSSLAGSTLNWYYTLNLG
;
A
#
# COMPACT_ATOMS: atom_id res chain seq x y z
N MET A 1 80.01 13.72 39.70
CA MET A 1 78.73 14.15 39.09
C MET A 1 77.87 14.69 40.21
N SER A 2 77.42 15.94 40.10
CA SER A 2 76.83 16.70 41.21
C SER A 2 75.36 16.32 41.47
N GLU A 3 75.01 16.22 42.75
CA GLU A 3 73.68 15.94 43.31
C GLU A 3 72.54 16.75 42.66
N THR A 4 72.84 17.99 42.27
CA THR A 4 71.95 18.92 41.57
C THR A 4 71.42 18.42 40.22
N VAL A 5 72.19 17.59 39.51
CA VAL A 5 71.80 17.03 38.22
C VAL A 5 70.76 15.91 38.43
N ILE A 6 70.95 15.08 39.46
CA ILE A 6 70.05 13.98 39.79
C ILE A 6 68.71 14.52 40.30
N GLU A 7 68.73 15.55 41.14
CA GLU A 7 67.50 16.22 41.60
C GLU A 7 66.69 16.83 40.45
N GLY A 8 67.37 17.44 39.46
CA GLY A 8 66.73 17.93 38.25
C GLY A 8 65.99 16.84 37.47
N TYR A 9 66.63 15.67 37.30
CA TYR A 9 66.01 14.51 36.65
C TYR A 9 64.83 13.94 37.43
N LEU A 10 64.94 13.85 38.76
CA LEU A 10 63.85 13.35 39.61
C LEU A 10 62.61 14.26 39.56
N LYS A 11 62.83 15.58 39.52
CA LYS A 11 61.74 16.55 39.37
C LYS A 11 61.05 16.43 38.01
N GLU A 12 61.81 16.36 36.92
CA GLU A 12 61.25 16.18 35.58
C GLU A 12 60.49 14.84 35.46
N PHE A 13 61.00 13.79 36.08
CA PHE A 13 60.34 12.49 36.13
C PHE A 13 59.01 12.56 36.88
N ALA A 14 58.95 13.21 38.05
CA ALA A 14 57.72 13.40 38.80
C ALA A 14 56.67 14.21 38.02
N GLU A 15 57.08 15.26 37.31
CA GLU A 15 56.18 16.05 36.46
C GLU A 15 55.62 15.23 35.28
N ARG A 16 56.43 14.35 34.69
CA ARG A 16 55.98 13.44 33.63
C ARG A 16 54.99 12.41 34.16
N LEU A 17 55.22 11.85 35.34
CA LEU A 17 54.28 10.92 35.99
C LEU A 17 52.93 11.59 36.28
N ALA A 18 52.95 12.81 36.83
CA ALA A 18 51.72 13.55 37.10
C ALA A 18 50.91 13.82 35.83
N LYS A 19 51.57 14.18 34.71
CA LYS A 19 50.90 14.37 33.42
C LYS A 19 50.29 13.08 32.87
N ILE A 20 50.96 11.94 33.03
CA ILE A 20 50.45 10.64 32.60
C ILE A 20 49.22 10.25 33.44
N GLU A 21 49.29 10.42 34.75
CA GLU A 21 48.17 10.12 35.66
C GLU A 21 46.95 11.01 35.35
N GLU A 22 47.17 12.31 35.13
CA GLU A 22 46.10 13.24 34.77
C GLU A 22 45.49 12.89 33.41
N ALA A 23 46.31 12.52 32.41
CA ALA A 23 45.85 12.07 31.11
C ALA A 23 45.02 10.78 31.20
N GLN A 24 45.45 9.82 32.02
CA GLN A 24 44.69 8.58 32.24
C GLN A 24 43.35 8.84 32.93
N LYS A 25 43.32 9.73 33.93
CA LYS A 25 42.09 10.13 34.63
C LYS A 25 41.12 10.91 33.73
N LYS A 26 41.64 11.78 32.86
CA LYS A 26 40.82 12.47 31.85
C LYS A 26 40.23 11.46 30.85
N ASN A 27 41.05 10.53 30.36
CA ASN A 27 40.60 9.52 29.41
C ASN A 27 39.54 8.57 30.01
N SER A 28 39.69 8.14 31.26
CA SER A 28 38.68 7.30 31.93
C SER A 28 37.35 8.04 32.10
N ARG A 29 37.41 9.31 32.52
CA ARG A 29 36.22 10.14 32.70
C ARG A 29 35.48 10.39 31.37
N THR A 30 36.21 10.62 30.28
CA THR A 30 35.62 10.78 28.94
C THR A 30 34.95 9.48 28.49
N LYS A 31 35.59 8.33 28.70
CA LYS A 31 35.03 7.03 28.35
C LYS A 31 33.75 6.71 29.13
N ASP A 32 33.69 7.06 30.41
CA ASP A 32 32.50 6.88 31.23
C ASP A 32 31.34 7.80 30.79
N GLU A 33 31.64 9.02 30.35
CA GLU A 33 30.64 9.95 29.83
C GLU A 33 30.10 9.51 28.47
N GLU A 34 30.97 9.06 27.56
CA GLU A 34 30.57 8.47 26.28
C GLU A 34 29.68 7.24 26.49
N ARG A 35 30.03 6.39 27.46
CA ARG A 35 29.23 5.21 27.80
C ARG A 35 27.84 5.58 28.31
N ARG A 36 27.73 6.60 29.19
CA ARG A 36 26.43 7.10 29.65
C ARG A 36 25.60 7.67 28.50
N ASN A 37 26.21 8.47 27.63
CA ASN A 37 25.52 9.06 26.48
C ASN A 37 25.00 7.99 25.49
N GLU A 38 25.78 6.93 25.26
CA GLU A 38 25.34 5.82 24.40
C GLU A 38 24.21 5.01 25.06
N GLU A 39 24.25 4.80 26.37
CA GLU A 39 23.17 4.15 27.13
C GLU A 39 21.87 4.97 27.08
N ASP A 40 21.94 6.29 27.25
CA ASP A 40 20.78 7.20 27.15
C ASP A 40 20.21 7.21 25.72
N LYS A 41 21.08 7.21 24.71
CA LYS A 41 20.68 7.13 23.31
C LYS A 41 20.02 5.80 22.97
N ALA A 42 20.55 4.69 23.46
CA ALA A 42 19.97 3.36 23.28
C ALA A 42 18.59 3.26 23.96
N LYS A 43 18.43 3.85 25.15
CA LYS A 43 17.16 3.92 25.85
C LYS A 43 16.12 4.76 25.10
N ALA A 44 16.52 5.92 24.56
CA ALA A 44 15.65 6.76 23.76
C ALA A 44 15.21 6.06 22.45
N ALA A 45 16.13 5.33 21.80
CA ALA A 45 15.82 4.54 20.61
C ALA A 45 14.84 3.39 20.92
N PHE A 46 15.01 2.72 22.06
CA PHE A 46 14.11 1.67 22.51
C PHE A 46 12.69 2.19 22.72
N GLU A 47 12.52 3.30 23.43
CA GLU A 47 11.18 3.87 23.65
C GLU A 47 10.55 4.38 22.36
N ARG A 48 11.33 4.99 21.47
CA ARG A 48 10.84 5.40 20.15
C ARG A 48 10.36 4.22 19.30
N ASN A 49 11.06 3.08 19.36
CA ASN A 49 10.65 1.87 18.66
C ASN A 49 9.36 1.30 19.24
N LYS A 50 9.21 1.32 20.56
CA LYS A 50 7.98 0.90 21.24
C LYS A 50 6.78 1.78 20.86
N GLU A 51 6.97 3.11 20.81
CA GLU A 51 5.95 4.04 20.30
C GLU A 51 5.58 3.73 18.84
N LEU A 52 6.56 3.43 18.00
CA LEU A 52 6.32 3.08 16.59
C LEU A 52 5.54 1.76 16.44
N GLU A 53 5.86 0.74 17.25
CA GLU A 53 5.12 -0.52 17.27
C GLU A 53 3.66 -0.29 17.68
N THR A 54 3.42 0.44 18.77
CA THR A 54 2.05 0.76 19.21
C THR A 54 1.26 1.58 18.20
N PHE A 55 1.90 2.53 17.52
CA PHE A 55 1.29 3.28 16.42
C PHE A 55 0.91 2.36 15.25
N THR A 56 1.81 1.46 14.88
CA THR A 56 1.62 0.52 13.76
C THR A 56 0.46 -0.42 14.04
N GLU A 57 0.36 -0.97 15.26
CA GLU A 57 -0.73 -1.87 15.61
C GLU A 57 -2.08 -1.14 15.62
N ASN A 58 -2.15 0.06 16.19
CA ASN A 58 -3.36 0.90 16.15
C ASN A 58 -3.78 1.23 14.71
N PHE A 59 -2.82 1.58 13.85
CA PHE A 59 -3.09 1.86 12.45
C PHE A 59 -3.62 0.62 11.72
N LYS A 60 -3.03 -0.56 11.97
CA LYS A 60 -3.48 -1.83 11.42
C LYS A 60 -4.90 -2.17 11.86
N GLU A 61 -5.23 -2.05 13.15
CA GLU A 61 -6.59 -2.27 13.66
C GLU A 61 -7.61 -1.34 12.98
N LYS A 62 -7.28 -0.06 12.82
CA LYS A 62 -8.14 0.90 12.10
C LYS A 62 -8.31 0.55 10.62
N MET A 63 -7.23 0.12 9.96
CA MET A 63 -7.27 -0.34 8.57
C MET A 63 -8.14 -1.59 8.42
N GLU A 64 -8.06 -2.56 9.33
CA GLU A 64 -8.91 -3.75 9.34
C GLU A 64 -10.39 -3.38 9.57
N LEU A 65 -10.67 -2.45 10.50
CA LEU A 65 -12.02 -1.93 10.70
C LEU A 65 -12.56 -1.22 9.46
N MET A 66 -11.75 -0.38 8.81
CA MET A 66 -12.10 0.28 7.56
C MET A 66 -12.32 -0.74 6.44
N GLN A 67 -11.46 -1.75 6.30
CA GLN A 67 -11.62 -2.81 5.31
C GLN A 67 -12.90 -3.61 5.57
N LYS A 68 -13.22 -3.93 6.82
CA LYS A 68 -14.46 -4.64 7.18
C LYS A 68 -15.70 -3.78 6.95
N ALA A 69 -15.63 -2.48 7.23
CA ALA A 69 -16.70 -1.53 6.91
C ALA A 69 -16.88 -1.41 5.39
N LEU A 70 -15.78 -1.31 4.64
CA LEU A 70 -15.78 -1.31 3.19
C LEU A 70 -16.38 -2.61 2.65
N GLN A 71 -15.95 -3.78 3.08
CA GLN A 71 -16.53 -5.08 2.70
C GLN A 71 -18.04 -5.16 2.99
N LYS A 72 -18.53 -4.57 4.09
CA LYS A 72 -19.97 -4.48 4.39
C LYS A 72 -20.73 -3.51 3.47
N THR A 73 -20.07 -2.45 3.02
CA THR A 73 -20.67 -1.42 2.13
C THR A 73 -20.43 -1.69 0.64
N GLN A 74 -19.45 -2.52 0.32
CA GLN A 74 -18.90 -2.70 -1.01
C GLN A 74 -19.23 -4.11 -1.48
N GLY A 75 -20.45 -4.27 -2.00
CA GLY A 75 -20.85 -5.36 -2.88
C GLY A 75 -20.13 -5.30 -4.23
N VAL A 76 -18.79 -5.26 -4.21
CA VAL A 76 -17.95 -5.30 -5.43
C VAL A 76 -17.39 -6.69 -5.66
N ASP A 77 -17.26 -7.50 -4.61
CA ASP A 77 -17.09 -8.96 -4.76
C ASP A 77 -18.42 -9.64 -5.15
N ASP A 78 -19.53 -8.96 -4.87
CA ASP A 78 -20.87 -9.34 -5.34
C ASP A 78 -20.91 -9.38 -6.87
N TYR A 79 -20.21 -8.54 -7.62
CA TYR A 79 -20.34 -8.61 -9.09
C TYR A 79 -19.85 -9.92 -9.72
N LEU A 80 -18.82 -10.57 -9.17
CA LEU A 80 -18.35 -11.88 -9.67
C LEU A 80 -19.11 -13.04 -9.02
N VAL A 81 -19.45 -12.93 -7.73
CA VAL A 81 -20.23 -13.93 -6.98
C VAL A 81 -21.70 -13.94 -7.43
N THR A 82 -22.35 -12.78 -7.51
CA THR A 82 -23.69 -12.58 -8.08
C THR A 82 -23.75 -13.01 -9.54
N LEU A 83 -22.70 -12.85 -10.36
CA LEU A 83 -22.74 -13.38 -11.74
C LEU A 83 -22.82 -14.91 -11.77
N GLY A 84 -22.19 -15.58 -10.80
CA GLY A 84 -22.31 -17.03 -10.60
C GLY A 84 -23.69 -17.46 -10.09
N ASP A 85 -24.39 -16.63 -9.32
CA ASP A 85 -25.74 -16.91 -8.80
C ASP A 85 -26.87 -16.51 -9.78
N ILE A 86 -26.67 -15.49 -10.64
CA ILE A 86 -27.65 -15.09 -11.67
C ILE A 86 -27.91 -16.23 -12.68
N THR A 87 -26.98 -17.15 -12.87
CA THR A 87 -27.21 -18.31 -13.76
C THR A 87 -28.16 -19.36 -13.17
N ASN A 88 -28.48 -19.27 -11.88
CA ASN A 88 -29.37 -20.21 -11.17
C ASN A 88 -30.75 -19.63 -10.85
N GLU A 89 -30.99 -18.33 -11.08
CA GLU A 89 -32.30 -17.70 -10.86
C GLU A 89 -33.25 -18.01 -12.03
N THR A 90 -34.36 -18.68 -11.71
CA THR A 90 -35.48 -18.92 -12.62
C THR A 90 -35.89 -17.63 -13.30
N ALA A 91 -35.84 -17.60 -14.63
CA ALA A 91 -36.12 -16.44 -15.47
C ALA A 91 -37.45 -15.75 -15.06
N VAL A 92 -37.35 -14.63 -14.37
CA VAL A 92 -38.50 -13.76 -14.06
C VAL A 92 -38.97 -13.17 -15.38
N GLN A 93 -40.16 -13.57 -15.85
CA GLN A 93 -40.73 -12.99 -17.06
C GLN A 93 -41.05 -11.51 -16.84
N LEU A 94 -40.48 -10.67 -17.70
CA LEU A 94 -40.74 -9.24 -17.73
C LEU A 94 -42.18 -8.96 -18.21
N PRO A 95 -42.78 -7.82 -17.81
CA PRO A 95 -44.12 -7.45 -18.26
C PRO A 95 -44.22 -7.41 -19.80
N PRO A 96 -45.36 -7.81 -20.41
CA PRO A 96 -45.51 -7.91 -21.87
C PRO A 96 -45.24 -6.62 -22.68
N LYS A 97 -45.20 -5.46 -22.02
CA LYS A 97 -44.95 -4.14 -22.62
C LYS A 97 -43.55 -3.61 -22.36
N PHE A 98 -42.71 -4.38 -21.68
CA PHE A 98 -41.31 -4.01 -21.45
C PHE A 98 -40.53 -4.21 -22.75
N SER A 99 -40.46 -3.14 -23.55
CA SER A 99 -39.48 -3.06 -24.62
C SER A 99 -38.15 -2.69 -24.01
N ILE A 100 -37.16 -3.55 -24.21
CA ILE A 100 -35.78 -3.20 -23.91
C ILE A 100 -35.41 -2.16 -24.96
N LEU A 101 -35.32 -0.88 -24.56
CA LEU A 101 -34.70 0.14 -25.40
C LEU A 101 -33.33 -0.44 -25.80
N GLU A 102 -33.06 -0.58 -27.10
CA GLU A 102 -31.69 -0.84 -27.53
C GLU A 102 -30.81 0.22 -26.87
N ALA A 103 -29.79 -0.22 -26.14
CA ALA A 103 -28.84 0.70 -25.56
C ALA A 103 -28.23 1.54 -26.69
N ASP A 104 -28.09 2.85 -26.48
CA ASP A 104 -27.41 3.71 -27.44
C ASP A 104 -26.04 3.10 -27.79
N ARG A 105 -25.78 2.93 -29.09
CA ARG A 105 -24.53 2.32 -29.53
C ARG A 105 -23.36 3.26 -29.24
N PHE A 106 -22.27 2.72 -28.71
CA PHE A 106 -21.10 3.51 -28.36
C PHE A 106 -20.32 3.92 -29.61
N THR A 107 -20.35 5.22 -29.90
CA THR A 107 -19.66 5.84 -31.04
C THR A 107 -18.20 6.20 -30.76
N GLY A 108 -17.72 5.97 -29.52
CA GLY A 108 -16.41 6.42 -29.05
C GLY A 108 -16.44 7.75 -28.29
N VAL A 109 -17.63 8.34 -28.12
CA VAL A 109 -17.85 9.57 -27.35
C VAL A 109 -18.54 9.23 -26.03
N GLY A 110 -18.01 9.72 -24.90
CA GLY A 110 -18.52 9.45 -23.55
C GLY A 110 -17.60 8.57 -22.71
N ASP A 111 -18.08 8.08 -21.56
CA ASP A 111 -17.32 7.21 -20.65
C ASP A 111 -17.42 5.73 -21.08
N PRO A 112 -16.32 5.09 -21.53
CA PRO A 112 -16.31 3.68 -21.92
C PRO A 112 -16.74 2.73 -20.78
N LYS A 113 -16.48 3.08 -19.52
CA LYS A 113 -16.89 2.24 -18.37
C LYS A 113 -18.40 2.23 -18.18
N GLN A 114 -19.03 3.38 -18.41
CA GLN A 114 -20.49 3.49 -18.35
C GLN A 114 -21.14 2.67 -19.47
N HIS A 115 -20.58 2.72 -20.69
CA HIS A 115 -21.04 1.88 -21.80
C HIS A 115 -20.99 0.39 -21.45
N LEU A 116 -19.86 -0.09 -20.93
CA LEU A 116 -19.72 -1.50 -20.53
C LEU A 116 -20.74 -1.91 -19.47
N ARG A 117 -21.03 -1.03 -18.50
CA ARG A 117 -22.06 -1.28 -17.47
C ARG A 117 -23.46 -1.42 -18.09
N GLN A 118 -23.80 -0.54 -19.03
CA GLN A 118 -25.08 -0.59 -19.74
C GLN A 118 -25.20 -1.86 -20.58
N TYR A 119 -24.14 -2.22 -21.31
CA TYR A 119 -24.09 -3.44 -22.10
C TYR A 119 -24.27 -4.71 -21.25
N LEU A 120 -23.56 -4.82 -20.12
CA LEU A 120 -23.68 -5.98 -19.22
C LEU A 120 -25.08 -6.07 -18.58
N ASN A 121 -25.72 -4.93 -18.28
CA ASN A 121 -27.11 -4.92 -17.82
C ASN A 121 -28.08 -5.39 -18.91
N PHE A 122 -27.90 -4.97 -20.17
CA PHE A 122 -28.71 -5.45 -21.29
C PHE A 122 -28.58 -6.96 -21.46
N VAL A 123 -27.35 -7.47 -21.46
CA VAL A 123 -27.02 -8.90 -21.47
C VAL A 123 -27.73 -9.66 -20.36
N LYS A 124 -27.72 -9.13 -19.13
CA LYS A 124 -28.38 -9.73 -17.96
C LYS A 124 -29.89 -9.82 -18.17
N ILE A 125 -30.53 -8.74 -18.60
CA ILE A 125 -31.97 -8.68 -18.86
C ILE A 125 -32.37 -9.66 -19.98
N LYS A 126 -31.51 -9.83 -20.99
CA LYS A 126 -31.72 -10.75 -22.11
C LYS A 126 -31.40 -12.22 -21.78
N GLY A 127 -30.75 -12.50 -20.66
CA GLY A 127 -30.34 -13.86 -20.28
C GLY A 127 -29.30 -14.49 -21.22
N LEU A 128 -28.41 -13.68 -21.81
CA LEU A 128 -27.41 -14.19 -22.75
C LEU A 128 -26.29 -14.96 -22.01
N ASN A 129 -25.87 -16.09 -22.57
CA ASN A 129 -24.71 -16.83 -22.06
C ASN A 129 -23.38 -16.18 -22.50
N LYS A 130 -22.28 -16.58 -21.87
CA LYS A 130 -20.94 -15.98 -22.09
C LYS A 130 -20.53 -15.92 -23.57
N GLN A 131 -20.85 -16.93 -24.37
CA GLN A 131 -20.50 -16.95 -25.79
C GLN A 131 -21.36 -15.96 -26.59
N GLN A 132 -22.65 -15.90 -26.31
CA GLN A 132 -23.58 -14.96 -26.93
C GLN A 132 -23.23 -13.51 -26.58
N VAL A 133 -22.78 -13.25 -25.36
CA VAL A 133 -22.25 -11.92 -24.96
C VAL A 133 -21.11 -11.49 -25.88
N LEU A 134 -20.11 -12.34 -26.07
CA LEU A 134 -18.97 -11.98 -26.93
C LEU A 134 -19.40 -11.76 -28.39
N GLN A 135 -20.33 -12.59 -28.90
CA GLN A 135 -20.84 -12.47 -30.26
C GLN A 135 -21.68 -11.21 -30.48
N GLU A 136 -22.46 -10.79 -29.47
CA GLU A 136 -23.36 -9.64 -29.56
C GLU A 136 -22.67 -8.32 -29.19
N PHE A 137 -21.47 -8.34 -28.59
CA PHE A 137 -20.77 -7.11 -28.21
C PHE A 137 -20.61 -6.08 -29.35
N PRO A 138 -20.29 -6.47 -30.60
CA PRO A 138 -20.16 -5.52 -31.71
C PRO A 138 -21.45 -4.76 -32.02
N SER A 139 -22.64 -5.34 -31.76
CA SER A 139 -23.92 -4.65 -32.00
C SER A 139 -24.14 -3.47 -31.06
N SER A 140 -23.38 -3.41 -29.95
CA SER A 140 -23.35 -2.29 -29.00
C SER A 140 -22.45 -1.13 -29.45
N LEU A 141 -21.67 -1.28 -30.54
CA LEU A 141 -20.73 -0.27 -31.03
C LEU A 141 -21.26 0.40 -32.29
N ALA A 142 -20.81 1.63 -32.55
CA ALA A 142 -21.13 2.36 -33.77
C ALA A 142 -19.93 3.19 -34.26
N GLY A 143 -20.00 3.59 -35.54
CA GLY A 143 -19.03 4.48 -36.16
C GLY A 143 -17.59 3.95 -36.06
N SER A 144 -16.67 4.85 -35.69
CA SER A 144 -15.23 4.54 -35.62
C SER A 144 -14.89 3.42 -34.63
N THR A 145 -15.65 3.27 -33.54
CA THR A 145 -15.41 2.22 -32.54
C THR A 145 -15.74 0.83 -33.07
N LEU A 146 -16.81 0.72 -33.87
CA LEU A 146 -17.15 -0.55 -34.53
C LEU A 146 -16.08 -0.95 -35.54
N ASN A 147 -15.60 0.02 -36.34
CA ASN A 147 -14.51 -0.21 -37.28
C ASN A 147 -13.24 -0.68 -36.56
N TRP A 148 -12.85 0.01 -35.47
CA TRP A 148 -11.72 -0.39 -34.63
C TRP A 148 -11.85 -1.84 -34.15
N TYR A 149 -13.01 -2.23 -33.62
CA TYR A 149 -13.23 -3.60 -33.13
C TYR A 149 -12.95 -4.65 -34.21
N TYR A 150 -13.44 -4.45 -35.44
CA TYR A 150 -13.18 -5.39 -36.52
C TYR A 150 -11.74 -5.38 -37.02
N THR A 151 -11.02 -4.25 -36.89
CA THR A 151 -9.58 -4.21 -37.22
C THR A 151 -8.70 -4.98 -36.24
N LEU A 152 -9.16 -5.23 -35.01
CA LEU A 152 -8.40 -6.03 -34.03
C LEU A 152 -8.28 -7.51 -34.42
N ASN A 153 -9.24 -8.04 -35.20
CA ASN A 153 -9.23 -9.44 -35.64
C ASN A 153 -8.37 -9.68 -36.90
N LEU A 154 -7.71 -8.64 -37.42
CA LEU A 154 -6.87 -8.70 -38.63
C LEU A 154 -5.36 -8.71 -38.31
N GLY A 155 -4.98 -8.88 -37.04
CA GLY A 155 -3.58 -8.88 -36.57
C GLY A 155 -3.11 -10.25 -36.08
#